data_AF-A0A841F2V7-F1
#
_entry.id   AF-A0A841F2V7-F1
#
_cell.length_a   1.000
_cell.length_b   1.000
_cell.length_c   1.000
_cell.angle_alpha   90.00
_cell.angle_beta   90.00
_cell.angle_gamma   90.00
#
_symmetry.space_group_name_H-M   'P 1'
#
loop_
_entity.id
_entity.type
_entity.pdbx_description
1 polymer ?
#
loop_
_entity_poly.entity_id
_entity_poly.type
_entity_poly.pdbx_seq_one_letter_code
_entity_poly.pdbx_strand_id
1 'polypeptide(L)'
;MKCKWFMMSLLSLCTALALSACAVPADHRSEADTIKQSLNAIVSEPALAASSNPNDYIAGNRDLYDAILQTGEGGLQFLLNQLESSPEDGLKEWIMAQASAELLGEDNPVHSWKSGKDWIRQYKTNSDQVS
;
A
#
# COMPACT_ATOMS: atom_id res chain seq x y z
N MET A 1 17.38 13.51 -75.18
CA MET A 1 18.76 13.78 -74.68
C MET A 1 18.64 14.20 -73.22
N LYS A 2 19.37 13.52 -72.32
CA LYS A 2 19.34 13.73 -70.87
C LYS A 2 20.45 14.71 -70.49
N CYS A 3 20.13 15.83 -69.85
CA CYS A 3 21.10 16.62 -69.08
C CYS A 3 20.66 16.62 -67.62
N LYS A 4 21.34 15.81 -66.81
CA LYS A 4 21.49 16.04 -65.37
C LYS A 4 22.39 17.26 -65.18
N TRP A 5 22.27 17.92 -64.03
CA TRP A 5 23.31 18.47 -63.13
C TRP A 5 22.51 19.13 -61.97
N PHE A 6 22.53 18.54 -60.77
CA PHE A 6 23.21 19.08 -59.58
C PHE A 6 22.62 20.44 -59.14
N MET A 7 22.17 20.72 -57.91
CA MET A 7 22.28 20.06 -56.62
C MET A 7 21.43 20.90 -55.64
N MET A 8 20.55 20.25 -54.88
CA MET A 8 20.37 20.44 -53.44
C MET A 8 20.50 21.86 -52.86
N SER A 9 19.38 22.47 -52.44
CA SER A 9 19.40 23.44 -51.34
C SER A 9 18.28 23.13 -50.35
N LEU A 10 18.70 22.88 -49.12
CA LEU A 10 17.94 22.51 -47.94
C LEU A 10 16.90 23.57 -47.57
N LEU A 11 15.69 23.13 -47.21
CA LEU A 11 15.02 23.45 -45.94
C LEU A 11 13.70 22.66 -45.89
N SER A 12 13.72 21.43 -45.35
CA SER A 12 12.48 20.76 -44.97
C SER A 12 12.55 20.45 -43.49
N LEU A 13 11.84 21.30 -42.76
CA LEU A 13 11.62 21.38 -41.34
C LEU A 13 11.25 19.99 -40.74
N CYS A 14 12.22 19.31 -40.13
CA CYS A 14 11.93 18.18 -39.25
C CYS A 14 11.52 18.73 -37.88
N THR A 15 10.23 19.01 -37.70
CA THR A 15 9.66 19.14 -36.36
C THR A 15 9.63 17.77 -35.71
N ALA A 16 10.69 17.43 -34.99
CA ALA A 16 10.68 16.34 -34.02
C ALA A 16 9.79 16.78 -32.85
N LEU A 17 8.53 16.32 -32.84
CA LEU A 17 7.71 16.31 -31.64
C LEU A 17 8.32 15.29 -30.68
N ALA A 18 9.27 15.73 -29.86
CA ALA A 18 9.64 15.00 -28.66
C ALA A 18 8.45 15.10 -27.69
N LEU A 19 7.58 14.10 -27.72
CA LEU A 19 6.70 13.81 -26.60
C LEU A 19 7.61 13.41 -25.44
N SER A 20 8.01 14.39 -24.64
CA SER A 20 8.54 14.17 -23.31
C SER A 20 7.39 13.58 -22.48
N ALA A 21 7.18 12.27 -22.61
CA ALA A 21 6.50 11.53 -21.58
C ALA A 21 7.35 11.71 -20.33
N CYS A 22 6.92 12.58 -19.42
CA CYS A 22 7.40 12.53 -18.06
C CYS A 22 7.09 11.11 -17.58
N ALA A 23 8.07 10.21 -17.69
CA ALA A 23 8.05 8.96 -16.96
C ALA A 23 8.05 9.38 -15.51
N VAL A 24 6.85 9.44 -14.91
CA VAL A 24 6.71 9.38 -13.47
C VAL A 24 7.52 8.16 -13.07
N PRO A 25 8.59 8.29 -12.26
CA PRO A 25 9.29 7.11 -11.81
C PRO A 25 8.27 6.25 -11.09
N ALA A 26 7.93 5.11 -11.68
CA ALA A 26 7.16 4.09 -11.02
C ALA A 26 7.99 3.68 -9.81
N ASP A 27 7.55 4.08 -8.61
CA ASP A 27 8.14 3.62 -7.35
C ASP A 27 7.96 2.11 -7.32
N HIS A 28 9.00 1.36 -7.70
CA HIS A 28 9.00 -0.10 -7.74
C HIS A 28 9.23 -0.63 -6.32
N ARG A 29 8.36 -0.22 -5.39
CA ARG A 29 8.36 -0.68 -4.02
C ARG A 29 7.43 -1.88 -3.90
N SER A 30 7.89 -2.94 -3.22
CA SER A 30 7.03 -4.09 -2.96
C SER A 30 5.91 -3.71 -1.99
N GLU A 31 4.76 -4.38 -2.07
CA GLU A 31 3.64 -4.20 -1.13
C GLU A 31 4.10 -4.38 0.32
N ALA A 32 4.93 -5.39 0.59
CA ALA A 32 5.49 -5.66 1.90
C ALA A 32 6.36 -4.49 2.42
N ASP A 33 7.14 -3.83 1.54
CA ASP A 33 7.93 -2.67 1.92
C ASP A 33 7.06 -1.44 2.18
N THR A 34 6.03 -1.22 1.35
CA THR A 34 5.03 -0.17 1.57
C THR A 34 4.36 -0.34 2.93
N ILE A 35 3.93 -1.55 3.26
CA ILE A 35 3.27 -1.85 4.54
C ILE A 35 4.22 -1.64 5.71
N LYS A 36 5.42 -2.24 5.67
CA LYS A 36 6.39 -2.13 6.78
C LYS A 36 6.78 -0.69 7.06
N GLN A 37 7.06 0.10 6.01
CA GLN A 37 7.46 1.49 6.18
C GLN A 37 6.31 2.34 6.69
N SER A 38 5.11 2.18 6.13
CA SER A 38 3.93 2.94 6.55
C SER A 38 3.54 2.61 7.99
N LEU A 39 3.48 1.32 8.36
CA LEU A 39 3.19 0.91 9.73
C LEU A 39 4.22 1.46 10.72
N ASN A 40 5.51 1.34 10.40
CA ASN A 40 6.56 1.84 11.30
C ASN A 40 6.48 3.36 11.47
N ALA A 41 6.17 4.11 10.41
CA ALA A 41 5.97 5.55 10.49
C ALA A 41 4.74 5.89 11.35
N ILE A 42 3.60 5.24 11.11
CA ILE A 42 2.36 5.46 11.88
C ILE A 42 2.60 5.23 13.38
N VAL A 43 3.17 4.09 13.78
CA VAL A 43 3.35 3.76 15.20
C VAL A 43 4.45 4.55 15.90
N SER A 44 5.29 5.26 15.14
CA SER A 44 6.39 6.06 15.68
C SER A 44 6.10 7.56 15.72
N GLU A 45 4.88 7.99 15.39
CA GLU A 45 4.48 9.41 15.35
C GLU A 45 4.58 10.06 16.76
N PRO A 46 5.57 10.94 17.00
CA PRO A 46 5.80 11.49 18.34
C PRO A 46 4.65 12.34 18.86
N ALA A 47 3.92 13.03 17.99
CA ALA A 47 2.78 13.87 18.38
C ALA A 47 1.64 13.04 18.99
N LEU A 48 1.58 11.74 18.70
CA LEU A 48 0.51 10.84 19.14
C LEU A 48 0.96 9.90 20.26
N ALA A 49 2.23 9.95 20.68
CA ALA A 49 2.81 9.05 21.68
C ALA A 49 2.06 9.03 23.03
N ALA A 50 1.35 10.11 23.37
CA ALA A 50 0.52 10.19 24.58
C ALA A 50 -0.91 9.63 24.41
N SER A 51 -1.34 9.36 23.18
CA SER A 51 -2.64 8.75 22.92
C SER A 51 -2.62 7.26 23.23
N SER A 52 -3.68 6.81 23.90
CA SER A 52 -3.99 5.39 24.12
C SER A 52 -5.01 4.82 23.14
N ASN A 53 -5.49 5.64 22.18
CA ASN A 53 -6.47 5.24 21.18
C ASN A 53 -5.77 4.94 19.85
N PRO A 54 -5.73 3.67 19.39
CA PRO A 54 -5.12 3.31 18.12
C PRO A 54 -5.68 4.06 16.90
N ASN A 55 -6.95 4.47 16.97
CA ASN A 55 -7.58 5.22 15.88
C ASN A 55 -6.97 6.61 15.70
N ASP A 56 -6.41 7.22 16.75
CA ASP A 56 -5.77 8.53 16.65
C ASP A 56 -4.51 8.42 15.75
N TYR A 57 -3.77 7.31 15.86
CA TYR A 57 -2.61 7.02 15.02
C TYR A 57 -2.98 6.86 13.55
N ILE A 58 -4.11 6.20 13.26
CA ILE A 58 -4.63 6.08 11.89
C ILE A 58 -5.09 7.45 11.38
N ALA A 59 -5.86 8.20 12.16
CA ALA A 59 -6.41 9.50 11.78
C ALA A 59 -5.31 10.54 11.53
N GLY A 60 -4.27 10.57 12.38
CA GLY A 60 -3.14 11.48 12.24
C GLY A 60 -2.17 11.12 11.12
N ASN A 61 -2.26 9.91 10.56
CA ASN A 61 -1.37 9.40 9.51
C ASN A 61 -2.16 8.83 8.32
N ARG A 62 -3.26 9.50 7.94
CA ARG A 62 -4.22 8.94 6.99
C ARG A 62 -3.59 8.53 5.66
N ASP A 63 -2.71 9.34 5.08
CA ASP A 63 -2.06 9.05 3.80
C ASP A 63 -1.21 7.76 3.85
N LEU A 64 -0.50 7.54 4.97
CA LEU A 64 0.30 6.32 5.18
C LEU A 64 -0.60 5.11 5.38
N TYR A 65 -1.72 5.29 6.07
CA TYR A 65 -2.70 4.23 6.24
C TYR A 65 -3.39 3.86 4.92
N ASP A 66 -3.74 4.85 4.11
CA ASP A 66 -4.28 4.63 2.77
C ASP A 66 -3.27 3.94 1.85
N ALA A 67 -1.97 4.23 1.98
CA ALA A 67 -0.93 3.50 1.26
C ALA A 67 -0.87 2.00 1.63
N ILE A 68 -1.21 1.64 2.88
CA ILE A 68 -1.39 0.23 3.29
C ILE A 68 -2.60 -0.36 2.56
N LEU A 69 -3.75 0.31 2.57
CA LEU A 69 -4.96 -0.21 1.92
C LEU A 69 -4.83 -0.35 0.39
N GLN A 70 -4.03 0.51 -0.24
CA GLN A 70 -3.77 0.44 -1.69
C GLN A 70 -2.96 -0.79 -2.12
N THR A 71 -2.37 -1.54 -1.18
CA THR A 71 -1.65 -2.78 -1.49
C THR A 71 -2.56 -3.97 -1.80
N GLY A 72 -3.87 -3.87 -1.53
CA GLY A 72 -4.86 -4.86 -1.93
C GLY A 72 -4.61 -6.27 -1.39
N GLU A 73 -4.92 -7.29 -2.20
CA GLU A 73 -4.87 -8.70 -1.80
C GLU A 73 -3.46 -9.16 -1.38
N GLY A 74 -2.42 -8.78 -2.12
CA GLY A 74 -1.05 -9.19 -1.77
C GLY A 74 -0.58 -8.54 -0.45
N GLY A 75 -1.05 -7.32 -0.17
CA GLY A 75 -0.89 -6.68 1.13
C GLY A 75 -1.66 -7.36 2.25
N LEU A 76 -2.91 -7.78 1.99
CA LEU A 76 -3.72 -8.54 2.95
C LEU A 76 -3.01 -9.84 3.36
N GLN A 77 -2.52 -10.62 2.39
CA GLN A 77 -1.77 -11.85 2.68
C GLN A 77 -0.53 -11.58 3.54
N PHE A 78 0.19 -10.48 3.27
CA PHE A 78 1.33 -10.08 4.09
C PHE A 78 0.91 -9.72 5.53
N LEU A 79 -0.15 -8.92 5.71
CA LEU A 79 -0.64 -8.49 7.01
C LEU A 79 -1.11 -9.68 7.86
N LEU A 80 -1.87 -10.61 7.27
CA LEU A 80 -2.32 -11.83 7.95
C LEU A 80 -1.11 -12.64 8.45
N ASN A 81 -0.12 -12.86 7.59
CA ASN A 81 1.10 -13.59 7.98
C ASN A 81 1.89 -12.89 9.10
N GLN A 82 1.99 -11.55 9.07
CA GLN A 82 2.65 -10.78 10.14
C GLN A 82 1.86 -10.85 11.45
N LEU A 83 0.53 -10.72 11.40
CA LEU A 83 -0.34 -10.86 12.56
C LEU A 83 -0.24 -12.23 13.18
N GLU A 84 -0.18 -13.30 12.38
CA GLU A 84 -0.05 -14.66 12.90
C GLU A 84 1.31 -14.88 13.57
N SER A 85 2.39 -14.43 12.94
CA SER A 85 3.76 -14.67 13.39
C SER A 85 4.27 -13.75 14.49
N SER A 86 3.69 -12.57 14.68
CA SER A 86 4.11 -11.64 15.75
C SER A 86 3.93 -12.27 17.14
N PRO A 87 4.88 -12.18 18.08
CA PRO A 87 4.63 -12.58 19.47
C PRO A 87 3.87 -11.49 20.26
N GLU A 88 3.75 -10.29 19.70
CA GLU A 88 3.21 -9.11 20.36
C GLU A 88 1.69 -8.98 20.15
N ASP A 89 1.09 -8.03 20.88
CA ASP A 89 -0.33 -7.68 20.76
C ASP A 89 -0.57 -6.18 21.00
N GLY A 90 0.34 -5.36 20.47
CA GLY A 90 0.40 -3.92 20.71
C GLY A 90 -0.32 -3.08 19.66
N LEU A 91 -0.01 -1.78 19.65
CA LEU A 91 -0.54 -0.81 18.69
C LEU A 91 -0.33 -1.25 17.23
N LYS A 92 0.85 -1.79 16.92
CA LYS A 92 1.19 -2.25 15.56
C LYS A 92 0.26 -3.38 15.12
N GLU A 93 0.08 -4.41 15.95
CA GLU A 93 -0.82 -5.53 15.68
C GLU A 93 -2.28 -5.06 15.57
N TRP A 94 -2.70 -4.13 16.43
CA TRP A 94 -4.04 -3.58 16.34
C TRP A 94 -4.29 -2.90 14.99
N ILE A 95 -3.35 -2.07 14.51
CA ILE A 95 -3.46 -1.39 13.21
C ILE A 95 -3.40 -2.40 12.05
N MET A 96 -2.56 -3.43 12.14
CA MET A 96 -2.54 -4.51 11.13
C MET A 96 -3.89 -5.23 11.04
N ALA A 97 -4.54 -5.49 12.17
CA ALA A 97 -5.86 -6.12 12.20
C ALA A 97 -6.94 -5.21 11.60
N GLN A 98 -6.93 -3.92 11.94
CA GLN A 98 -7.83 -2.93 11.34
C GLN A 98 -7.65 -2.86 9.81
N ALA A 99 -6.40 -2.79 9.33
CA ALA A 99 -6.11 -2.77 7.89
C ALA A 99 -6.55 -4.07 7.18
N SER A 100 -6.35 -5.22 7.82
CA SER A 100 -6.80 -6.51 7.28
C SER A 100 -8.33 -6.57 7.20
N ALA A 101 -9.03 -6.09 8.23
CA ALA A 101 -10.49 -6.01 8.26
C ALA A 101 -11.04 -5.09 7.16
N GLU A 102 -10.40 -3.93 6.93
CA GLU A 102 -10.79 -2.99 5.87
C GLU A 102 -10.50 -3.54 4.46
N LEU A 103 -9.37 -4.23 4.27
CA LEU A 103 -9.02 -4.88 3.00
C LEU A 103 -9.96 -6.03 2.64
N LEU A 104 -10.44 -6.77 3.64
CA LEU A 104 -11.46 -7.81 3.47
C LEU A 104 -12.86 -7.22 3.17
N GLY A 105 -13.15 -6.01 3.66
CA GLY A 105 -14.44 -5.36 3.42
C GLY A 105 -15.62 -6.21 3.92
N GLU A 106 -16.56 -6.50 3.02
CA GLU A 106 -17.76 -7.32 3.33
C GLU A 106 -17.42 -8.77 3.64
N ASP A 107 -16.27 -9.27 3.16
CA ASP A 107 -15.82 -10.64 3.40
C ASP A 107 -15.18 -10.83 4.78
N ASN A 108 -15.04 -9.75 5.58
CA ASN A 108 -14.52 -9.85 6.95
C ASN A 108 -15.53 -10.52 7.90
N PRO A 109 -15.25 -11.73 8.43
CA PRO A 109 -16.16 -12.43 9.32
C PRO A 109 -16.11 -11.94 10.78
N VAL A 110 -15.21 -11.00 11.11
CA VAL A 110 -14.96 -10.53 12.48
C VAL A 110 -15.44 -9.09 12.65
N HIS A 111 -16.52 -8.91 13.43
CA HIS A 111 -17.14 -7.59 13.64
C HIS A 111 -16.78 -6.92 14.98
N SER A 112 -16.11 -7.64 15.89
CA SER A 112 -15.69 -7.10 17.18
C SER A 112 -14.46 -7.82 17.70
N TRP A 113 -13.46 -7.06 18.11
CA TRP A 113 -12.20 -7.59 18.64
C TRP A 113 -11.59 -6.60 19.65
N LYS A 114 -10.77 -7.12 20.56
CA LYS A 114 -10.10 -6.31 21.59
C LYS A 114 -8.65 -5.98 21.26
N SER A 115 -8.03 -6.76 20.38
CA SER A 115 -6.62 -6.64 20.03
C SER A 115 -6.34 -7.25 18.66
N GLY A 116 -5.13 -7.04 18.12
CA GLY A 116 -4.76 -7.62 16.83
C GLY A 116 -4.72 -9.14 16.88
N LYS A 117 -4.26 -9.72 17.99
CA LYS A 117 -4.26 -11.17 18.23
C LYS A 117 -5.65 -11.75 18.41
N ASP A 118 -6.55 -10.99 19.02
CA ASP A 118 -7.94 -11.39 19.14
C ASP A 118 -8.61 -11.46 17.77
N TRP A 119 -8.40 -10.46 16.92
CA TRP A 119 -8.95 -10.42 15.57
C TRP A 119 -8.48 -11.59 14.70
N ILE A 120 -7.16 -11.84 14.62
CA ILE A 120 -6.63 -12.91 13.76
C ILE A 120 -7.07 -14.31 14.24
N ARG A 121 -7.23 -14.52 15.55
CA ARG A 121 -7.76 -15.79 16.10
C ARG A 121 -9.20 -16.03 15.64
N GLN A 122 -10.04 -15.00 15.73
CA GLN A 122 -11.44 -15.07 15.29
C GLN A 122 -11.52 -15.25 13.77
N TYR A 123 -10.71 -14.51 13.00
CA TYR A 123 -10.64 -14.63 11.55
C TYR A 123 -10.37 -16.08 11.14
N LYS A 124 -9.32 -16.71 11.67
CA LYS A 124 -9.00 -18.12 11.38
C LYS A 124 -10.12 -19.07 11.78
N THR A 125 -10.68 -18.88 12.97
CA THR A 125 -11.78 -19.72 13.47
C THR A 125 -12.98 -19.66 12.52
N ASN A 126 -13.32 -18.49 11.98
CA ASN A 126 -14.45 -18.34 11.06
C ASN A 126 -14.11 -18.80 9.64
N SER A 127 -12.88 -18.55 9.15
CA SER A 127 -12.45 -18.98 7.81
C SER A 127 -12.34 -20.50 7.68
N ASP A 128 -11.94 -21.19 8.76
CA ASP A 128 -11.88 -22.66 8.80
C ASP A 128 -13.28 -23.32 8.81
N GLN A 129 -14.36 -22.58 9.10
CA GLN A 129 -15.75 -23.09 9.05
C GLN A 129 -16.39 -22.94 7.67
N VAL A 130 -15.73 -22.24 6.73
CA VAL A 130 -16.25 -21.94 5.38
C VAL A 130 -15.52 -22.77 4.31
N SER A 131 -14.55 -23.60 4.70
CA SER A 131 -13.75 -24.48 3.82
C SER A 131 -14.23 -25.93 3.78
#